data_AF-A0A317JT64-F1
#
_entry.id   AF-A0A317JT64-F1
#
_cell.length_a   1.000
_cell.length_b   1.000
_cell.length_c   1.000
_cell.angle_alpha   90.00
_cell.angle_beta   90.00
_cell.angle_gamma   90.00
#
_symmetry.space_group_name_H-M   'P 1'
#
loop_
_entity.id
_entity.type
_entity.pdbx_description
1 polymer ?
#
loop_
_entity_poly.entity_id
_entity_poly.type
_entity_poly.pdbx_seq_one_letter_code
_entity_poly.pdbx_strand_id
1 'polypeptide(L)'
;METARTGPTGETIDTPRHRALGTASRVTILKLVRDAEGGMTAAEVAERTGQHLSTTRTHLDRLVEAGLLVKARASGGQAGRPAWRYR
;
A
#
# COMPACT_ATOMS: atom_id res chain seq x y z
N MET A 1 13.63 15.91 -9.57
CA MET A 1 13.92 16.57 -8.27
C MET A 1 12.59 17.10 -7.75
N GLU A 2 11.93 16.36 -6.88
CA GLU A 2 10.60 16.70 -6.37
C GLU A 2 10.78 17.81 -5.32
N THR A 3 10.28 19.01 -5.61
CA THR A 3 10.45 20.17 -4.75
C THR A 3 9.63 19.98 -3.47
N ALA A 4 10.31 19.85 -2.34
CA ALA A 4 9.67 19.87 -1.03
C ALA A 4 8.93 21.20 -0.89
N ARG A 5 7.59 21.15 -0.88
CA ARG A 5 6.77 22.33 -0.60
C ARG A 5 6.70 22.50 0.91
N THR A 6 7.29 23.59 1.41
CA THR A 6 7.21 24.00 2.81
C THR A 6 5.76 24.34 3.15
N GLY A 7 5.20 23.71 4.17
CA GLY A 7 3.87 24.05 4.69
C GLY A 7 3.87 25.39 5.45
N PRO A 8 2.70 25.89 5.87
CA PRO A 8 2.57 27.14 6.63
C PRO A 8 3.35 27.15 7.96
N THR A 9 3.74 25.96 8.46
CA THR A 9 4.45 25.76 9.72
C THR A 9 5.98 25.56 9.55
N GLY A 10 6.52 25.70 8.34
CA GLY A 10 7.96 25.46 8.09
C GLY A 10 8.38 23.99 8.02
N GLU A 11 7.46 23.06 8.27
CA GLU A 11 7.70 21.62 8.14
C GLU A 11 7.62 21.21 6.66
N THR A 12 8.63 20.47 6.19
CA THR A 12 8.63 19.88 4.84
C THR A 12 7.53 18.81 4.78
N ILE A 13 6.44 19.09 4.07
CA ILE A 13 5.36 18.14 3.87
C ILE A 13 5.90 16.98 3.02
N ASP A 14 5.93 15.77 3.60
CA ASP A 14 6.15 14.53 2.85
C ASP A 14 4.95 14.34 1.89
N THR A 15 5.12 14.90 0.69
CA THR A 15 4.07 15.00 -0.31
C THR A 15 3.63 13.62 -0.83
N PRO A 16 4.53 12.66 -1.11
CA PRO A 16 4.16 11.28 -1.42
C PRO A 16 3.32 10.63 -0.33
N ARG A 17 3.74 10.71 0.94
CA ARG A 17 2.99 10.13 2.07
C ARG A 17 1.64 10.80 2.27
N HIS A 18 1.58 12.13 2.18
CA HIS A 18 0.33 12.88 2.32
C HIS A 18 -0.68 12.48 1.24
N ARG A 19 -0.24 12.36 -0.03
CA ARG A 19 -1.10 11.86 -1.12
C ARG A 19 -1.53 10.42 -0.86
N ALA A 20 -0.64 9.54 -0.41
CA ALA A 20 -0.94 8.15 -0.14
C ALA A 20 -1.92 7.96 1.03
N LEU A 21 -1.96 8.86 2.01
CA LEU A 21 -2.90 8.79 3.14
C LEU A 21 -4.14 9.67 2.97
N GLY A 22 -4.24 10.45 1.88
CA GLY A 22 -5.35 11.38 1.63
C GLY A 22 -6.73 10.76 1.34
N THR A 23 -6.92 9.44 1.45
CA THR A 23 -8.25 8.80 1.35
C THR A 23 -8.42 7.72 2.41
N ALA A 24 -9.62 7.64 3.01
CA ALA A 24 -9.96 6.65 4.03
C ALA A 24 -9.66 5.20 3.60
N SER A 25 -9.97 4.82 2.35
CA SER A 25 -9.70 3.46 1.85
C SER A 25 -8.22 3.06 1.93
N ARG A 26 -7.29 3.98 1.64
CA ARG A 26 -5.84 3.69 1.71
C ARG A 26 -5.36 3.58 3.16
N VAL A 27 -5.93 4.37 4.07
CA VAL A 27 -5.66 4.24 5.51
C VAL A 27 -6.15 2.89 6.03
N THR A 28 -7.36 2.46 5.64
CA THR A 28 -7.91 1.16 6.02
C THR A 28 -7.08 0.00 5.47
N ILE A 29 -6.72 0.05 4.18
CA ILE A 29 -5.86 -0.97 3.56
C ILE A 29 -4.49 -1.03 4.24
N LEU A 30 -3.87 0.11 4.55
CA LEU A 30 -2.56 0.15 5.21
C LEU A 30 -2.60 -0.52 6.58
N LYS A 31 -3.61 -0.21 7.40
CA LYS A 31 -3.80 -0.86 8.71
C LYS A 31 -3.98 -2.37 8.54
N LEU A 32 -4.89 -2.76 7.66
CA LEU A 32 -5.21 -4.17 7.41
C LEU A 32 -3.98 -5.00 7.00
N VAL A 33 -3.14 -4.45 6.12
CA VAL A 33 -1.93 -5.14 5.66
C VAL A 33 -0.88 -5.23 6.77
N ARG A 34 -0.70 -4.19 7.59
CA ARG A 34 0.26 -4.16 8.70
C ARG A 34 -0.11 -5.08 9.84
N ASP A 35 -1.41 -5.27 10.08
CA ASP A 35 -1.91 -6.19 11.11
C ASP A 35 -1.75 -7.66 10.71
N ALA A 36 -1.40 -7.96 9.45
CA ALA A 36 -1.15 -9.30 8.95
C ALA A 36 0.37 -9.61 8.94
N GLU A 37 0.84 -10.42 9.89
CA GLU A 37 2.27 -10.74 10.07
C GLU A 37 2.98 -11.27 8.81
N GLY A 38 2.28 -11.99 7.93
CA GLY A 38 2.80 -12.53 6.67
C GLY A 38 2.58 -11.63 5.45
N GLY A 39 2.03 -10.44 5.64
CA GLY A 39 1.51 -9.59 4.58
C GLY A 39 0.33 -10.21 3.83
N MET A 40 -0.24 -9.45 2.91
CA MET A 40 -1.44 -9.83 2.17
C MET A 40 -1.25 -9.67 0.67
N THR A 41 -1.90 -10.53 -0.10
CA THR A 41 -2.09 -10.38 -1.54
C THR A 41 -3.18 -9.35 -1.82
N ALA A 42 -3.17 -8.78 -3.03
CA ALA A 42 -4.22 -7.85 -3.44
C ALA A 42 -5.63 -8.50 -3.46
N ALA A 43 -5.71 -9.82 -3.64
CA ALA A 43 -6.97 -10.57 -3.59
C ALA A 43 -7.52 -10.63 -2.17
N GLU A 44 -6.70 -11.04 -1.19
CA GLU A 44 -7.10 -11.09 0.22
C GLU A 44 -7.55 -9.70 0.74
N VAL A 45 -6.89 -8.62 0.31
CA VAL A 45 -7.28 -7.24 0.67
C VAL A 45 -8.61 -6.85 0.01
N ALA A 46 -8.82 -7.19 -1.26
CA ALA A 46 -10.05 -6.91 -1.99
C ALA A 46 -11.25 -7.60 -1.32
N GLU A 47 -11.10 -8.88 -0.97
CA GLU A 47 -12.12 -9.65 -0.26
C GLU A 47 -12.46 -9.04 1.10
N ARG A 48 -11.46 -8.70 1.92
CA ARG A 48 -11.70 -8.14 3.26
C ARG A 48 -12.28 -6.73 3.26
N THR A 49 -12.03 -5.94 2.21
CA THR A 49 -12.52 -4.56 2.11
C THR A 49 -13.76 -4.42 1.24
N GLY A 50 -14.21 -5.49 0.57
CA GLY A 50 -15.30 -5.44 -0.41
C GLY A 50 -14.98 -4.59 -1.65
N GLN A 51 -13.71 -4.25 -1.88
CA GLN A 51 -13.30 -3.43 -3.01
C GLN A 51 -12.96 -4.28 -4.22
N HIS A 52 -13.16 -3.73 -5.41
CA HIS A 52 -12.73 -4.38 -6.64
C HIS A 52 -11.20 -4.60 -6.66
N LEU A 53 -10.75 -5.73 -7.22
CA LEU A 53 -9.34 -6.13 -7.22
C LEU A 53 -8.44 -5.09 -7.92
N SER A 54 -8.87 -4.51 -9.04
CA SER A 54 -8.09 -3.48 -9.74
C SER A 54 -7.89 -2.22 -8.90
N THR A 55 -8.96 -1.75 -8.24
CA THR A 55 -8.91 -0.59 -7.34
C THR A 55 -8.00 -0.85 -6.15
N THR A 56 -8.08 -2.05 -5.57
CA THR A 56 -7.22 -2.49 -4.48
C THR A 56 -5.74 -2.49 -4.89
N ARG A 57 -5.41 -2.99 -6.09
CA ARG A 57 -4.04 -2.94 -6.63
C ARG A 57 -3.53 -1.50 -6.76
N THR A 58 -4.34 -0.60 -7.32
CA THR A 58 -3.97 0.82 -7.43
C THR A 58 -3.72 1.46 -6.07
N HIS A 59 -4.50 1.10 -5.04
CA HIS A 59 -4.26 1.59 -3.68
C HIS A 59 -2.96 1.04 -3.09
N LEU A 60 -2.71 -0.26 -3.24
CA LEU A 60 -1.50 -0.90 -2.74
C LEU A 60 -0.24 -0.37 -3.42
N ASP A 61 -0.27 -0.19 -4.75
CA ASP A 61 0.88 0.34 -5.49
C ASP A 61 1.20 1.79 -5.06
N ARG A 62 0.19 2.64 -4.83
CA ARG A 62 0.40 4.00 -4.24
C ARG A 62 1.01 3.97 -2.84
N LEU A 63 0.65 3.00 -2.02
CA LEU A 63 1.23 2.83 -0.69
C LEU A 63 2.70 2.36 -0.77
N VAL A 64 3.02 1.52 -1.76
CA VAL A 64 4.40 1.09 -2.04
C VAL A 64 5.25 2.24 -2.58
N GLU A 65 4.73 3.02 -3.53
CA GLU A 65 5.39 4.22 -4.07
C GLU A 65 5.72 5.25 -2.99
N ALA A 66 4.86 5.36 -1.96
CA ALA A 66 5.07 6.22 -0.80
C ALA A 66 5.96 5.59 0.30
N GLY A 67 6.51 4.39 0.07
CA GLY A 67 7.35 3.68 1.05
C GLY A 67 6.61 3.19 2.29
N LEU A 68 5.28 3.12 2.25
CA LEU A 68 4.44 2.71 3.40
C LEU A 68 4.24 1.20 3.49
N LEU A 69 4.44 0.50 2.37
CA LEU A 69 4.40 -0.95 2.20
C LEU A 69 5.53 -1.40 1.27
N VAL A 70 5.89 -2.67 1.37
CA VAL A 70 6.84 -3.37 0.50
C VAL A 70 6.09 -4.45 -0.27
N LYS A 71 6.28 -4.46 -1.60
CA LYS A 71 5.76 -5.51 -2.49
C LYS A 71 6.82 -6.60 -2.65
N ALA A 72 6.57 -7.78 -2.09
CA ALA A 72 7.47 -8.91 -2.13
C ALA A 72 6.84 -10.10 -2.87
N ARG A 73 7.67 -10.91 -3.52
CA ARG A 73 7.22 -12.16 -4.12
C ARG A 73 7.00 -13.19 -3.01
N ALA A 74 5.83 -13.86 -2.98
CA ALA A 74 5.60 -14.92 -2.01
C ALA A 74 6.64 -16.04 -2.22
N SER A 75 7.47 -16.32 -1.21
CA SER A 75 8.41 -17.44 -1.21
C SER A 75 7.65 -18.70 -0.78
N GLY A 76 6.96 -19.35 -1.72
CA GLY A 76 6.24 -20.61 -1.47
C GLY A 76 6.46 -21.57 -2.62
N GLY A 77 7.25 -22.62 -2.36
CA GLY A 77 7.79 -23.58 -3.34
C GLY A 77 6.78 -24.56 -3.95
N GLN A 78 5.63 -24.08 -4.43
CA GLN A 78 4.73 -24.88 -5.25
C GLN A 78 4.78 -24.41 -6.70
N ALA A 79 4.81 -25.34 -7.65
CA ALA A 79 4.74 -25.05 -9.08
C ALA A 79 3.50 -24.19 -9.38
N GLY A 80 3.73 -22.94 -9.78
CA GLY A 80 2.72 -21.93 -10.07
C GLY A 80 3.36 -20.55 -10.25
N ARG A 81 2.57 -19.52 -10.62
CA ARG A 81 3.02 -18.12 -10.60
C ARG A 81 2.84 -17.60 -9.17
N PRO A 82 3.89 -17.45 -8.34
CA PRO A 82 3.72 -16.91 -6.98
C PRO A 82 2.93 -15.60 -7.00
N ALA A 83 2.04 -15.41 -6.03
CA ALA A 83 1.37 -14.13 -5.84
C ALA A 83 2.35 -13.10 -5.26
N TRP A 84 2.10 -11.81 -5.52
CA TRP A 84 2.76 -10.72 -4.80
C TRP A 84 2.07 -10.53 -3.45
N ARG A 85 2.85 -10.41 -2.38
CA ARG A 85 2.40 -10.02 -1.05
C ARG A 85 2.88 -8.61 -0.73
N TYR A 86 2.06 -7.87 -0.01
CA TYR A 86 2.31 -6.53 0.48
C TYR A 86 2.47 -6.61 1.99
N ARG A 87 3.49 -5.95 2.56
CA ARG A 87 3.80 -5.93 4.00
C ARG A 87 4.35 -4.57 4.44
#